data_AF-B4GNU9-F1
#
_entry.id   AF-B4GNU9-F1
#
_cell.length_a   1.000
_cell.length_b   1.000
_cell.length_c   1.000
_cell.angle_alpha   90.00
_cell.angle_beta   90.00
_cell.angle_gamma   90.00
#
_symmetry.space_group_name_H-M   'P 1'
#
loop_
_entity.id
_entity.type
_entity.pdbx_description
1 polymer ?
#
loop_
_entity_poly.entity_id
_entity_poly.type
_entity_poly.pdbx_seq_one_letter_code
_entity_poly.pdbx_strand_id
1 'polypeptide(L)'
;MSLLRYVRRLNALQGLQHCRREVSSAPAKSATLKYDQDPQPLFTDSETQRLLQSMTQLQLDKVFRKRTVKDNRSETKFMTNEQLETEFLQIIEKAKHLLKMPPIVKIKQDTERIIAKDPALKDFATTKYVFTDITFGLPHSERKVVVRETDGTLAYASLDTTKRMNQLYFPLEGRKSYTPRMFAYEELLHKCLEEHKYEFVLDRLTVQYEPYETEFHNLSARVFEHLNESKQFDLLRSTRHFGPMAFFYAWHRCIDDLLYDMIRRDYLHNAVELIALTYKIHKIPVEYTETLAKLEALHPTPDESALSELRGFLRRPEEKQGIEQEIHTAIGKTEQDFAADDISLKFIEEYIASEHSLKKVQLELAVQTLKEINLEKLQLFQGLKKAHGVQAS
;
A
#
# COMPACT_ATOMS: atom_id res chain seq x y z
N MET A 1 -1.19 60.43 -16.31
CA MET A 1 -1.94 59.62 -15.33
C MET A 1 -3.31 59.17 -15.85
N SER A 2 -3.41 58.64 -17.07
CA SER A 2 -4.70 58.17 -17.63
C SER A 2 -4.57 56.90 -18.48
N LEU A 3 -3.43 56.70 -19.17
CA LEU A 3 -3.20 55.52 -20.01
C LEU A 3 -2.94 54.21 -19.23
N LEU A 4 -2.31 54.27 -18.04
CA LEU A 4 -2.03 53.10 -17.22
C LEU A 4 -3.27 52.47 -16.56
N ARG A 5 -4.38 53.20 -16.45
CA ARG A 5 -5.65 52.65 -15.92
C ARG A 5 -6.45 51.89 -16.97
N TYR A 6 -6.25 52.19 -18.25
CA TYR A 6 -6.96 51.52 -19.34
C TYR A 6 -6.38 50.13 -19.65
N VAL A 7 -5.05 49.98 -19.58
CA VAL A 7 -4.37 48.69 -19.77
C VAL A 7 -4.73 47.69 -18.64
N ARG A 8 -4.96 48.17 -17.42
CA ARG A 8 -5.44 47.32 -16.31
C ARG A 8 -6.90 46.85 -16.47
N ARG A 9 -7.75 47.59 -17.19
CA ARG A 9 -9.13 47.16 -17.48
C ARG A 9 -9.22 46.17 -18.64
N LEU A 10 -8.36 46.30 -19.66
CA LEU A 10 -8.29 45.34 -20.76
C LEU A 10 -7.70 43.99 -20.31
N ASN A 11 -6.70 44.00 -19.41
CA ASN A 11 -6.18 42.75 -18.82
C ASN A 11 -7.13 42.15 -17.76
N ALA A 12 -7.98 42.94 -17.11
CA ALA A 12 -9.02 42.42 -16.21
C ALA A 12 -10.19 41.77 -16.97
N LEU A 13 -10.44 42.18 -18.22
CA LEU A 13 -11.46 41.58 -19.09
C LEU A 13 -10.93 40.36 -19.87
N GLN A 14 -9.61 40.23 -20.06
CA GLN A 14 -8.98 39.00 -20.57
C GLN A 14 -8.78 37.92 -19.48
N GLY A 15 -8.88 38.27 -18.20
CA GLY A 15 -8.85 37.32 -17.07
C GLY A 15 -10.20 36.67 -16.73
N LEU A 16 -11.28 37.00 -17.46
CA LEU A 16 -12.64 36.51 -17.22
C LEU A 16 -13.14 35.57 -18.34
N GLN A 17 -12.29 35.21 -19.30
CA GLN A 17 -12.63 34.21 -20.31
C GLN A 17 -12.14 32.83 -19.86
N HIS A 18 -13.10 32.04 -19.39
CA HIS A 18 -13.06 30.58 -19.23
C HIS A 18 -12.21 30.01 -18.09
N CYS A 19 -12.54 30.39 -16.85
CA CYS A 19 -12.69 29.36 -15.80
C CYS A 19 -14.14 28.87 -15.78
N ARG A 20 -14.61 28.33 -16.92
CA ARG A 20 -15.67 27.34 -16.85
C ARG A 20 -14.99 26.18 -16.12
N ARG A 21 -15.28 26.01 -14.82
CA ARG A 21 -15.00 24.75 -14.13
C ARG A 21 -15.89 23.73 -14.82
N GLU A 22 -15.46 23.25 -15.97
CA GLU A 22 -15.94 22.01 -16.51
C GLU A 22 -15.55 20.97 -15.48
N VAL A 23 -16.55 20.55 -14.72
CA VAL A 23 -16.53 19.25 -14.07
C VAL A 23 -16.39 18.30 -15.25
N SER A 24 -15.15 17.93 -15.60
CA SER A 24 -14.92 16.97 -16.66
C SER A 24 -15.52 15.66 -16.15
N SER A 25 -16.75 15.39 -16.57
CA SER A 25 -17.36 14.08 -16.52
C SER A 25 -16.86 13.22 -17.68
N ALA A 26 -15.63 13.49 -18.16
CA ALA A 26 -14.95 12.56 -19.04
C ALA A 26 -14.63 11.34 -18.18
N PRO A 27 -15.19 10.16 -18.48
CA PRO A 27 -14.85 8.97 -17.73
C PRO A 27 -13.34 8.77 -17.86
N ALA A 28 -12.63 8.79 -16.73
CA ALA A 28 -11.25 8.34 -16.70
C ALA A 28 -11.21 6.95 -17.37
N LYS A 29 -10.24 6.69 -18.25
CA LYS A 29 -10.13 5.37 -18.90
C LYS A 29 -10.19 4.29 -17.82
N SER A 30 -11.12 3.36 -17.94
CA SER A 30 -11.22 2.28 -16.97
C SER A 30 -9.89 1.52 -16.89
N ALA A 31 -9.46 1.16 -15.69
CA ALA A 31 -8.29 0.32 -15.54
C ALA A 31 -8.45 -1.01 -16.30
N THR A 32 -7.32 -1.56 -16.74
CA THR A 32 -7.28 -2.81 -17.52
C THR A 32 -7.66 -3.99 -16.64
N LEU A 33 -7.17 -3.98 -15.39
CA LEU A 33 -7.40 -5.03 -14.40
C LEU A 33 -8.46 -4.61 -13.37
N LYS A 34 -9.45 -5.47 -13.15
CA LYS A 34 -10.57 -5.27 -12.22
C LYS A 34 -10.84 -6.55 -11.44
N TYR A 35 -11.37 -6.39 -10.23
CA TYR A 35 -11.81 -7.51 -9.41
C TYR A 35 -13.14 -8.08 -9.96
N ASP A 36 -13.12 -9.37 -10.30
CA ASP A 36 -14.30 -10.09 -10.81
C ASP A 36 -15.30 -10.45 -9.70
N GLN A 37 -14.79 -10.70 -8.49
CA GLN A 37 -15.56 -11.11 -7.30
C GLN A 37 -15.22 -10.20 -6.12
N ASP A 38 -16.00 -10.29 -5.05
CA ASP A 38 -15.75 -9.51 -3.84
C ASP A 38 -14.41 -9.92 -3.21
N PRO A 39 -13.37 -9.05 -3.22
CA PRO A 39 -12.07 -9.38 -2.69
C PRO A 39 -12.03 -9.31 -1.16
N GLN A 40 -13.03 -8.69 -0.52
CA GLN A 40 -13.01 -8.37 0.91
C GLN A 40 -12.82 -9.60 1.81
N PRO A 41 -13.52 -10.74 1.62
CA PRO A 41 -13.37 -11.89 2.51
C PRO A 41 -11.97 -12.48 2.45
N LEU A 42 -11.38 -12.56 1.25
CA LEU A 42 -10.03 -13.09 1.05
C LEU A 42 -8.96 -12.13 1.58
N PHE A 43 -9.18 -10.82 1.42
CA PHE A 43 -8.26 -9.81 1.91
C PHE A 43 -8.27 -9.70 3.44
N THR A 44 -9.44 -9.80 4.08
CA THR A 44 -9.59 -9.62 5.55
C THR A 44 -9.23 -10.86 6.34
N ASP A 45 -9.09 -12.01 5.67
CA ASP A 45 -8.69 -13.26 6.30
C ASP A 45 -7.37 -13.12 7.09
N SER A 46 -7.30 -13.74 8.27
CA SER A 46 -6.18 -13.57 9.20
C SER A 46 -4.86 -14.07 8.64
N GLU A 47 -4.87 -15.18 7.91
CA GLU A 47 -3.66 -15.72 7.31
C GLU A 47 -3.22 -14.86 6.13
N THR A 48 -4.16 -14.37 5.30
CA THR A 48 -3.82 -13.41 4.23
C THR A 48 -3.21 -12.13 4.82
N GLN A 49 -3.80 -11.57 5.87
CA GLN A 49 -3.26 -10.38 6.53
C GLN A 49 -1.87 -10.64 7.13
N ARG A 50 -1.63 -11.82 7.71
CA ARG A 50 -0.32 -12.20 8.23
C ARG A 50 0.75 -12.22 7.13
N LEU A 51 0.46 -12.89 6.00
CA LEU A 51 1.36 -12.94 4.84
C LEU A 51 1.63 -11.53 4.29
N LEU A 52 0.58 -10.72 4.09
CA LEU A 52 0.72 -9.35 3.57
C LEU A 52 1.53 -8.44 4.52
N GLN A 53 1.35 -8.58 5.83
CA GLN A 53 2.11 -7.82 6.84
C GLN A 53 3.59 -8.20 6.84
N SER A 54 3.89 -9.49 6.80
CA SER A 54 5.26 -10.01 6.70
C SER A 54 5.94 -9.52 5.41
N MET A 55 5.28 -9.68 4.26
CA MET A 55 5.78 -9.22 2.97
C MET A 55 6.05 -7.71 2.90
N THR A 56 5.28 -6.89 3.63
CA THR A 56 5.42 -5.42 3.64
C THR A 56 6.76 -4.96 4.23
N GLN A 57 7.35 -5.75 5.13
CA GLN A 57 8.56 -5.46 5.90
C GLN A 57 8.45 -4.19 6.76
N LEU A 58 8.87 -4.28 8.02
CA LEU A 58 8.85 -3.14 8.94
C LEU A 58 10.21 -2.43 8.94
N GLN A 59 10.32 -1.31 8.22
CA GLN A 59 11.49 -0.42 8.28
C GLN A 59 11.13 0.86 9.03
N LEU A 60 11.58 0.99 10.27
CA LEU A 60 11.24 2.12 11.15
C LEU A 60 11.67 3.47 10.56
N ASP A 61 12.84 3.53 9.94
CA ASP A 61 13.36 4.76 9.30
C ASP A 61 12.45 5.26 8.18
N LYS A 62 11.83 4.35 7.43
CA LYS A 62 10.93 4.70 6.33
C LYS A 62 9.54 5.08 6.82
N VAL A 63 9.04 4.40 7.85
CA VAL A 63 7.75 4.69 8.50
C VAL A 63 7.78 6.06 9.18
N PHE A 64 8.82 6.33 9.96
CA PHE A 64 9.00 7.57 10.73
C PHE A 64 9.92 8.58 10.05
N ARG A 65 10.04 8.51 8.72
CA ARG A 65 10.84 9.46 7.94
C ARG A 65 10.44 10.90 8.25
N LYS A 66 11.42 11.80 8.20
CA LYS A 66 11.22 13.23 8.47
C LYS A 66 10.22 13.83 7.47
N ARG A 67 9.22 14.55 7.98
CA ARG A 67 8.21 15.26 7.18
C ARG A 67 8.22 16.74 7.55
N THR A 68 7.89 17.58 6.58
CA THR A 68 7.70 19.01 6.83
C THR A 68 6.40 19.19 7.60
N VAL A 69 6.50 19.38 8.92
CA VAL A 69 5.37 19.70 9.80
C VAL A 69 5.49 21.15 10.29
N LYS A 70 4.37 21.69 10.81
CA LYS A 70 4.31 23.07 11.31
C LYS A 70 5.18 23.28 12.55
N ASP A 71 5.29 22.27 13.40
CA ASP A 71 6.10 22.29 14.61
C ASP A 71 7.14 21.16 14.56
N ASN A 72 8.42 21.54 14.58
CA ASN A 72 9.56 20.63 14.49
C ASN A 72 10.42 20.65 15.76
N ARG A 73 9.85 21.04 16.91
CA ARG A 73 10.56 21.00 18.19
C ARG A 73 10.91 19.56 18.56
N SER A 74 12.15 19.33 18.97
CA SER A 74 12.62 18.04 19.49
C SER A 74 12.88 18.14 20.99
N GLU A 75 12.38 17.17 21.74
CA GLU A 75 12.66 17.00 23.16
C GLU A 75 13.74 15.93 23.35
N THR A 76 14.77 16.22 24.13
CA THR A 76 15.80 15.24 24.51
C THR A 76 15.49 14.72 25.90
N LYS A 77 15.47 13.40 26.06
CA LYS A 77 15.20 12.71 27.33
C LYS A 77 16.38 11.80 27.66
N PHE A 78 16.78 11.75 28.93
CA PHE A 78 17.76 10.79 29.42
C PHE A 78 17.01 9.53 29.85
N MET A 79 17.39 8.37 29.31
CA MET A 79 16.72 7.09 29.56
C MET A 79 17.74 6.03 29.95
N THR A 80 17.32 5.05 30.76
CA THR A 80 18.06 3.80 30.96
C THR A 80 17.89 2.86 29.77
N ASN A 81 18.72 1.80 29.67
CA ASN A 81 18.59 0.81 28.60
C ASN A 81 17.21 0.12 28.61
N GLU A 82 16.68 -0.23 29.79
CA GLU A 82 15.36 -0.86 29.94
C GLU A 82 14.23 0.08 29.49
N GLN A 83 14.33 1.37 29.83
CA GLN A 83 13.37 2.39 29.39
C GLN A 83 13.40 2.55 27.88
N LEU A 84 14.60 2.54 27.27
CA LEU A 84 14.76 2.64 25.82
C LEU A 84 14.17 1.43 25.09
N GLU A 85 14.39 0.20 25.58
CA GLU A 85 13.76 -1.00 25.01
C GLU A 85 12.23 -0.93 25.08
N THR A 86 11.68 -0.47 26.20
CA THR A 86 10.23 -0.32 26.39
C THR A 86 9.64 0.72 25.44
N GLU A 87 10.27 1.88 25.30
CA GLU A 87 9.86 2.92 24.34
C GLU A 87 9.97 2.43 22.90
N PHE A 88 11.00 1.63 22.59
CA PHE A 88 11.19 1.07 21.27
C PHE A 88 10.08 0.07 20.90
N LEU A 89 9.66 -0.80 21.83
CA LEU A 89 8.50 -1.66 21.64
C LEU A 89 7.23 -0.86 21.34
N GLN A 90 6.99 0.24 22.06
CA GLN A 90 5.86 1.13 21.78
C GLN A 90 5.97 1.80 20.40
N ILE A 91 7.19 2.12 19.94
CA ILE A 91 7.43 2.65 18.59
C ILE A 91 7.07 1.60 17.54
N ILE A 92 7.44 0.33 17.76
CA ILE A 92 7.09 -0.79 16.87
C ILE A 92 5.56 -0.95 16.79
N GLU A 93 4.85 -0.93 17.93
CA GLU A 93 3.38 -1.01 17.94
C GLU A 93 2.73 0.17 17.20
N LYS A 94 3.24 1.39 17.41
CA LYS A 94 2.81 2.59 16.68
C LYS A 94 3.06 2.43 15.18
N ALA A 95 4.20 1.86 14.79
CA ALA A 95 4.53 1.62 13.38
C ALA A 95 3.56 0.61 12.74
N LYS A 96 3.26 -0.49 13.43
CA LYS A 96 2.26 -1.48 13.00
C LYS A 96 0.88 -0.83 12.80
N HIS A 97 0.48 0.07 13.69
CA HIS A 97 -0.77 0.82 13.56
C HIS A 97 -0.77 1.76 12.33
N LEU A 98 0.35 2.45 12.07
CA LEU A 98 0.50 3.32 10.89
C LEU A 98 0.50 2.53 9.57
N LEU A 99 1.03 1.31 9.59
CA LEU A 99 1.09 0.40 8.44
C LEU A 99 -0.20 -0.38 8.19
N LYS A 100 -1.26 -0.14 8.96
CA LYS A 100 -2.56 -0.78 8.74
C LYS A 100 -3.04 -0.49 7.31
N MET A 101 -3.22 -1.58 6.56
CA MET A 101 -3.58 -1.52 5.15
C MET A 101 -5.01 -1.00 4.95
N PRO A 102 -5.26 -0.17 3.91
CA PRO A 102 -6.62 0.18 3.53
C PRO A 102 -7.39 -1.07 3.06
N PRO A 103 -8.67 -1.22 3.45
CA PRO A 103 -9.46 -2.39 3.06
C PRO A 103 -9.77 -2.35 1.56
N ILE A 104 -9.76 -3.53 0.93
CA ILE A 104 -10.22 -3.71 -0.45
C ILE A 104 -11.63 -4.31 -0.39
N VAL A 105 -12.60 -3.62 -0.97
CA VAL A 105 -14.01 -3.99 -0.94
C VAL A 105 -14.59 -4.05 -2.35
N LYS A 106 -15.75 -4.66 -2.54
CA LYS A 106 -16.45 -4.57 -3.82
C LYS A 106 -16.92 -3.14 -4.12
N ILE A 107 -16.98 -2.83 -5.41
CA ILE A 107 -17.54 -1.57 -5.90
C ILE A 107 -19.03 -1.51 -5.55
N LYS A 108 -19.45 -0.42 -4.89
CA LYS A 108 -20.85 -0.18 -4.59
C LYS A 108 -21.53 0.51 -5.77
N GLN A 109 -22.63 -0.07 -6.25
CA GLN A 109 -23.46 0.55 -7.28
C GLN A 109 -24.49 1.50 -6.67
N ASP A 110 -24.75 2.60 -7.36
CA ASP A 110 -25.85 3.50 -7.01
C ASP A 110 -27.18 2.77 -7.22
N THR A 111 -27.99 2.72 -6.17
CA THR A 111 -29.34 2.14 -6.23
C THR A 111 -30.37 3.24 -6.03
N GLU A 112 -31.23 3.44 -7.01
CA GLU A 112 -32.31 4.42 -6.92
C GLU A 112 -33.39 3.93 -5.96
N ARG A 113 -33.38 4.48 -4.75
CA ARG A 113 -34.39 4.17 -3.74
C ARG A 113 -35.37 5.34 -3.63
N ILE A 114 -36.51 5.19 -4.28
CA ILE A 114 -37.58 6.19 -4.27
C ILE A 114 -38.39 6.06 -2.98
N ILE A 115 -38.67 7.21 -2.35
CA ILE A 115 -39.45 7.32 -1.11
C ILE A 115 -40.89 7.68 -1.45
N ALA A 116 -41.10 8.69 -2.29
CA ALA A 116 -42.43 9.18 -2.68
C ALA A 116 -42.40 9.78 -4.09
N LYS A 117 -43.56 9.79 -4.76
CA LYS A 117 -43.75 10.46 -6.05
C LYS A 117 -44.98 11.34 -5.94
N ASP A 118 -44.79 12.65 -6.06
CA ASP A 118 -45.85 13.65 -5.94
C ASP A 118 -46.00 14.43 -7.27
N PRO A 119 -46.79 13.94 -8.24
CA PRO A 119 -46.88 14.56 -9.57
C PRO A 119 -47.38 16.01 -9.55
N ALA A 120 -48.11 16.42 -8.51
CA ALA A 120 -48.59 17.80 -8.34
C ALA A 120 -47.45 18.82 -8.14
N LEU A 121 -46.25 18.35 -7.74
CA LEU A 121 -45.06 19.18 -7.57
C LEU A 121 -44.18 19.22 -8.83
N LYS A 122 -44.61 18.59 -9.92
CA LYS A 122 -43.89 18.61 -11.19
C LYS A 122 -43.79 20.06 -11.69
N ASP A 123 -42.59 20.45 -12.08
CA ASP A 123 -42.25 21.80 -12.60
C ASP A 123 -42.52 22.95 -11.61
N PHE A 124 -42.77 22.65 -10.33
CA PHE A 124 -42.89 23.67 -9.27
C PHE A 124 -41.58 24.43 -9.05
N ALA A 125 -40.44 23.75 -9.20
CA ALA A 125 -39.12 24.32 -9.05
C ALA A 125 -38.21 23.96 -10.23
N THR A 126 -37.33 24.88 -10.61
CA THR A 126 -36.38 24.70 -11.73
C THR A 126 -35.18 23.83 -11.35
N THR A 127 -34.90 23.66 -10.05
CA THR A 127 -33.72 22.95 -9.54
C THR A 127 -34.10 21.89 -8.52
N LYS A 128 -33.24 20.88 -8.38
CA LYS A 128 -33.35 19.84 -7.36
C LYS A 128 -33.07 20.39 -5.97
N TYR A 129 -33.78 19.91 -4.95
CA TYR A 129 -33.48 20.20 -3.55
C TYR A 129 -32.82 19.00 -2.90
N VAL A 130 -31.75 19.22 -2.14
CA VAL A 130 -31.03 18.16 -1.42
C VAL A 130 -31.19 18.41 0.07
N PHE A 131 -31.82 17.48 0.76
CA PHE A 131 -32.01 17.51 2.21
C PHE A 131 -31.03 16.53 2.85
N THR A 132 -30.27 17.00 3.85
CA THR A 132 -29.24 16.20 4.54
C THR A 132 -29.50 16.22 6.04
N ASP A 133 -29.49 15.04 6.65
CA ASP A 133 -29.57 14.89 8.10
C ASP A 133 -28.23 15.25 8.77
N ILE A 134 -28.25 16.35 9.52
CA ILE A 134 -27.09 16.90 10.24
C ILE A 134 -27.09 16.56 11.75
N THR A 135 -27.86 15.56 12.18
CA THR A 135 -27.93 15.14 13.59
C THR A 135 -26.55 14.78 14.14
N PHE A 136 -26.17 15.35 15.28
CA PHE A 136 -24.87 15.09 15.89
C PHE A 136 -24.77 13.65 16.43
N GLY A 137 -23.56 13.06 16.39
CA GLY A 137 -23.31 11.71 16.92
C GLY A 137 -23.63 10.53 15.99
N LEU A 138 -24.36 10.76 14.88
CA LEU A 138 -24.59 9.70 13.89
C LEU A 138 -23.37 9.45 12.99
N PRO A 139 -23.04 8.19 12.67
CA PRO A 139 -22.00 7.88 11.70
C PRO A 139 -22.43 8.26 10.28
N HIS A 140 -21.48 8.63 9.43
CA HIS A 140 -21.75 9.08 8.05
C HIS A 140 -22.51 8.05 7.19
N SER A 141 -22.35 6.76 7.49
CA SER A 141 -23.03 5.65 6.81
C SER A 141 -24.53 5.57 7.08
N GLU A 142 -25.00 6.11 8.21
CA GLU A 142 -26.40 6.07 8.63
C GLU A 142 -27.14 7.37 8.32
N ARG A 143 -26.42 8.43 7.93
CA ARG A 143 -27.00 9.73 7.60
C ARG A 143 -27.85 9.66 6.33
N LYS A 144 -29.07 10.17 6.42
CA LYS A 144 -30.00 10.21 5.30
C LYS A 144 -29.73 11.47 4.48
N VAL A 145 -29.45 11.26 3.19
CA VAL A 145 -29.41 12.33 2.19
C VAL A 145 -30.48 12.01 1.16
N VAL A 146 -31.43 12.92 0.99
CA VAL A 146 -32.56 12.74 0.07
C VAL A 146 -32.62 13.90 -0.91
N VAL A 147 -33.00 13.60 -2.15
CA VAL A 147 -33.12 14.56 -3.23
C VAL A 147 -34.57 14.61 -3.65
N ARG A 148 -35.11 15.83 -3.71
CA ARG A 148 -36.37 16.13 -4.40
C ARG A 148 -36.04 16.59 -5.81
N GLU A 149 -36.44 15.76 -6.76
CA GLU A 149 -36.33 16.01 -8.20
C GLU A 149 -37.39 17.00 -8.69
N THR A 150 -37.15 17.62 -9.85
CA THR A 150 -38.08 18.57 -10.49
C THR A 150 -39.40 17.94 -10.90
N ASP A 151 -39.41 16.62 -11.12
CA ASP A 151 -40.60 15.83 -11.43
C ASP A 151 -41.48 15.55 -10.20
N GLY A 152 -41.14 16.08 -9.03
CA GLY A 152 -41.84 15.84 -7.77
C GLY A 152 -41.48 14.51 -7.10
N THR A 153 -40.48 13.77 -7.60
CA THR A 153 -40.01 12.52 -6.98
C THR A 153 -39.06 12.80 -5.81
N LEU A 154 -39.30 12.17 -4.66
CA LEU A 154 -38.38 12.13 -3.51
C LEU A 154 -37.64 10.80 -3.50
N ALA A 155 -36.32 10.83 -3.58
CA ALA A 155 -35.49 9.64 -3.53
C ALA A 155 -34.26 9.83 -2.63
N TYR A 156 -33.62 8.74 -2.23
CA TYR A 156 -32.28 8.82 -1.64
C TYR A 156 -31.28 9.31 -2.68
N ALA A 157 -30.33 10.12 -2.23
CA ALA A 157 -29.29 10.69 -3.09
C ALA A 157 -28.32 9.63 -3.61
N SER A 158 -27.69 9.90 -4.75
CA SER A 158 -26.57 9.11 -5.24
C SER A 158 -25.40 9.10 -4.23
N LEU A 159 -24.51 8.11 -4.34
CA LEU A 159 -23.33 8.02 -3.47
C LEU A 159 -22.44 9.26 -3.60
N ASP A 160 -22.25 9.78 -4.82
CA ASP A 160 -21.51 11.03 -5.05
C ASP A 160 -22.15 12.23 -4.33
N THR A 161 -23.47 12.40 -4.48
CA THR A 161 -24.18 13.51 -3.84
C THR A 161 -24.13 13.38 -2.33
N THR A 162 -24.33 12.17 -1.80
CA THR A 162 -24.22 11.86 -0.37
C THR A 162 -22.85 12.20 0.17
N LYS A 163 -21.78 11.77 -0.51
CA LYS A 163 -20.39 12.09 -0.16
C LYS A 163 -20.12 13.59 -0.18
N ARG A 164 -20.57 14.29 -1.22
CA ARG A 164 -20.39 15.74 -1.34
C ARG A 164 -21.10 16.50 -0.23
N MET A 165 -22.33 16.11 0.12
CA MET A 165 -23.07 16.71 1.23
C MET A 165 -22.42 16.40 2.58
N ASN A 166 -21.98 15.16 2.79
CA ASN A 166 -21.25 14.80 3.99
C ASN A 166 -19.97 15.64 4.13
N GLN A 167 -19.17 15.83 3.08
CA GLN A 167 -17.98 16.68 3.15
C GLN A 167 -18.31 18.17 3.36
N LEU A 168 -19.48 18.65 2.92
CA LEU A 168 -19.91 20.03 3.11
C LEU A 168 -20.27 20.33 4.57
N TYR A 169 -21.06 19.45 5.20
CA TYR A 169 -21.51 19.62 6.59
C TYR A 169 -20.52 19.07 7.61
N PHE A 170 -19.76 18.03 7.25
CA PHE A 170 -18.79 17.33 8.09
C PHE A 170 -17.44 17.22 7.36
N PRO A 171 -16.68 18.33 7.29
CA PRO A 171 -15.46 18.36 6.51
C PRO A 171 -14.37 17.48 7.13
N LEU A 172 -13.93 16.47 6.37
CA LEU A 172 -12.72 15.71 6.69
C LEU A 172 -11.48 16.48 6.22
N GLU A 173 -10.43 16.46 7.05
CA GLU A 173 -9.17 17.13 6.73
C GLU A 173 -8.54 16.53 5.46
N GLY A 174 -8.05 17.39 4.58
CA GLY A 174 -7.43 16.99 3.32
C GLY A 174 -8.41 16.61 2.20
N ARG A 175 -9.64 16.17 2.51
CA ARG A 175 -10.65 15.80 1.51
C ARG A 175 -11.27 17.05 0.86
N LYS A 176 -11.51 17.00 -0.45
CA LYS A 176 -12.16 18.07 -1.20
C LYS A 176 -13.55 17.63 -1.67
N SER A 177 -14.50 18.58 -1.71
CA SER A 177 -15.86 18.34 -2.21
C SER A 177 -15.93 18.08 -3.72
N TYR A 178 -14.92 18.52 -4.46
CA TYR A 178 -14.75 18.29 -5.88
C TYR A 178 -13.52 17.39 -6.11
N THR A 179 -13.53 16.65 -7.22
CA THR A 179 -12.41 15.82 -7.64
C THR A 179 -11.15 16.67 -7.86
N PRO A 180 -10.04 16.40 -7.16
CA PRO A 180 -8.77 17.08 -7.38
C PRO A 180 -8.31 16.98 -8.85
N ARG A 181 -7.73 18.08 -9.37
CA ARG A 181 -7.23 18.16 -10.75
C ARG A 181 -6.28 17.03 -11.13
N MET A 182 -5.44 16.60 -10.19
CA MET A 182 -4.52 15.47 -10.37
C MET A 182 -5.23 14.16 -10.76
N PHE A 183 -6.46 13.94 -10.29
CA PHE A 183 -7.25 12.76 -10.64
C PHE A 183 -8.19 13.00 -11.81
N ALA A 184 -8.59 14.26 -12.04
CA ALA A 184 -9.45 14.62 -13.17
C ALA A 184 -8.69 14.63 -14.52
N TYR A 185 -7.44 15.09 -14.53
CA TYR A 185 -6.62 15.19 -15.74
C TYR A 185 -5.60 14.06 -15.80
N GLU A 186 -5.76 13.16 -16.78
CA GLU A 186 -4.89 11.99 -16.98
C GLU A 186 -3.41 12.37 -17.15
N GLU A 187 -3.12 13.48 -17.83
CA GLU A 187 -1.75 13.99 -18.02
C GLU A 187 -1.06 14.34 -16.69
N LEU A 188 -1.80 14.89 -15.72
CA LEU A 188 -1.24 15.26 -14.43
C LEU A 188 -0.98 14.03 -13.56
N LEU A 189 -1.86 13.03 -13.64
CA LEU A 189 -1.65 11.75 -13.00
C LEU A 189 -0.40 11.08 -13.58
N HIS A 190 -0.29 11.01 -14.90
CA HIS A 190 0.85 10.40 -15.59
C HIS A 190 2.18 11.05 -15.19
N LYS A 191 2.24 12.39 -15.13
CA LYS A 191 3.43 13.10 -14.63
C LYS A 191 3.81 12.69 -13.21
N CYS A 192 2.84 12.49 -12.32
CA CYS A 192 3.13 12.03 -10.96
C CYS A 192 3.66 10.59 -10.93
N LEU A 193 3.20 9.73 -11.86
CA LEU A 193 3.68 8.36 -12.01
C LEU A 193 5.09 8.31 -12.60
N GLU A 194 5.40 9.13 -13.61
CA GLU A 194 6.75 9.27 -14.18
C GLU A 194 7.76 9.80 -13.14
N GLU A 195 7.31 10.68 -12.24
CA GLU A 195 8.10 11.16 -11.10
C GLU A 195 8.16 10.15 -9.94
N HIS A 196 7.58 8.95 -10.11
CA HIS A 196 7.55 7.86 -9.13
C HIS A 196 6.93 8.23 -7.77
N LYS A 197 6.00 9.18 -7.76
CA LYS A 197 5.31 9.67 -6.54
C LYS A 197 4.13 8.78 -6.15
N TYR A 198 4.32 7.46 -6.18
CA TYR A 198 3.25 6.47 -5.97
C TYR A 198 2.60 6.58 -4.58
N GLU A 199 3.41 6.63 -3.52
CA GLU A 199 2.92 6.74 -2.14
C GLU A 199 2.05 7.98 -1.96
N PHE A 200 2.47 9.12 -2.51
CA PHE A 200 1.71 10.37 -2.45
C PHE A 200 0.35 10.26 -3.16
N VAL A 201 0.33 9.64 -4.34
CA VAL A 201 -0.91 9.44 -5.11
C VAL A 201 -1.88 8.53 -4.33
N LEU A 202 -1.40 7.40 -3.81
CA LEU A 202 -2.22 6.43 -3.06
C LEU A 202 -2.69 7.00 -1.71
N ASP A 203 -1.84 7.73 -0.99
CA ASP A 203 -2.25 8.44 0.23
C ASP A 203 -3.33 9.47 -0.07
N ARG A 204 -3.16 10.27 -1.13
CA ARG A 204 -4.17 11.24 -1.54
C ARG A 204 -5.48 10.56 -1.96
N LEU A 205 -5.39 9.39 -2.58
CA LEU A 205 -6.53 8.59 -3.00
C LEU A 205 -7.37 8.14 -1.81
N THR A 206 -6.72 7.56 -0.78
CA THR A 206 -7.40 7.10 0.45
C THR A 206 -8.10 8.21 1.23
N VAL A 207 -7.62 9.45 1.13
CA VAL A 207 -8.29 10.61 1.75
C VAL A 207 -9.45 11.13 0.90
N GLN A 208 -9.30 11.09 -0.43
CA GLN A 208 -10.27 11.69 -1.34
C GLN A 208 -11.48 10.77 -1.60
N TYR A 209 -11.27 9.47 -1.76
CA TYR A 209 -12.28 8.50 -2.16
C TYR A 209 -12.53 7.45 -1.09
N GLU A 210 -13.76 6.96 -1.03
CA GLU A 210 -14.09 5.78 -0.22
C GLU A 210 -13.61 4.50 -0.92
N PRO A 211 -13.28 3.44 -0.15
CA PRO A 211 -12.78 2.18 -0.71
C PRO A 211 -13.71 1.50 -1.72
N TYR A 212 -15.02 1.74 -1.65
CA TYR A 212 -16.03 1.12 -2.52
C TYR A 212 -16.31 1.90 -3.81
N GLU A 213 -15.68 3.08 -4.00
CA GLU A 213 -15.91 3.91 -5.17
C GLU A 213 -15.15 3.39 -6.40
N THR A 214 -15.76 3.47 -7.58
CA THR A 214 -15.14 3.05 -8.85
C THR A 214 -13.80 3.75 -9.10
N GLU A 215 -13.73 5.05 -8.80
CA GLU A 215 -12.52 5.85 -8.99
C GLU A 215 -11.37 5.39 -8.12
N PHE A 216 -11.66 4.92 -6.89
CA PHE A 216 -10.64 4.38 -6.00
C PHE A 216 -9.98 3.14 -6.61
N HIS A 217 -10.78 2.20 -7.13
CA HIS A 217 -10.27 1.00 -7.78
C HIS A 217 -9.52 1.31 -9.07
N ASN A 218 -10.09 2.14 -9.95
CA ASN A 218 -9.49 2.48 -11.24
C ASN A 218 -8.13 3.17 -11.07
N LEU A 219 -8.05 4.15 -10.16
CA LEU A 219 -6.81 4.89 -9.93
C LEU A 219 -5.75 4.03 -9.22
N SER A 220 -6.15 3.19 -8.25
CA SER A 220 -5.23 2.26 -7.60
C SER A 220 -4.65 1.25 -8.60
N ALA A 221 -5.50 0.65 -9.44
CA ALA A 221 -5.07 -0.30 -10.46
C ALA A 221 -4.07 0.32 -11.44
N ARG A 222 -4.32 1.54 -11.92
CA ARG A 222 -3.37 2.27 -12.79
C ARG A 222 -2.02 2.52 -12.12
N VAL A 223 -2.02 2.87 -10.84
CA VAL A 223 -0.77 3.05 -10.07
C VAL A 223 -0.01 1.72 -10.00
N PHE A 224 -0.70 0.62 -9.72
CA PHE A 224 -0.09 -0.71 -9.65
C PHE A 224 0.38 -1.23 -11.01
N GLU A 225 -0.35 -0.98 -12.09
CA GLU A 225 0.07 -1.31 -13.46
C GLU A 225 1.37 -0.58 -13.83
N HIS A 226 1.43 0.75 -13.65
CA HIS A 226 2.64 1.54 -13.92
C HIS A 226 3.81 1.16 -12.99
N LEU A 227 3.53 0.83 -11.73
CA LEU A 227 4.55 0.34 -10.80
C LEU A 227 5.14 -0.99 -11.28
N ASN A 228 4.31 -1.89 -11.82
CA ASN A 228 4.76 -3.17 -12.37
C ASN A 228 5.64 -2.96 -13.63
N GLU A 229 5.27 -2.01 -14.49
CA GLU A 229 6.04 -1.63 -15.67
C GLU A 229 7.41 -1.03 -15.30
N SER A 230 7.43 -0.12 -14.31
CA SER A 230 8.66 0.53 -13.84
C SER A 230 9.54 -0.37 -12.96
N LYS A 231 8.99 -1.47 -12.42
CA LYS A 231 9.65 -2.43 -11.52
C LYS A 231 10.21 -1.80 -10.24
N GLN A 232 9.59 -0.72 -9.75
CA GLN A 232 10.04 0.03 -8.57
C GLN A 232 9.24 -0.29 -7.30
N PHE A 233 9.01 -1.58 -7.02
CA PHE A 233 8.19 -2.04 -5.89
C PHE A 233 8.71 -1.57 -4.52
N ASP A 234 10.02 -1.35 -4.42
CA ASP A 234 10.69 -0.89 -3.21
C ASP A 234 10.19 0.45 -2.68
N LEU A 235 9.68 1.32 -3.57
CA LEU A 235 9.10 2.60 -3.16
C LEU A 235 7.89 2.41 -2.26
N LEU A 236 7.09 1.36 -2.47
CA LEU A 236 5.94 1.06 -1.64
C LEU A 236 6.25 0.11 -0.46
N ARG A 237 7.44 -0.51 -0.38
CA ARG A 237 7.83 -1.29 0.82
C ARG A 237 7.76 -0.46 2.09
N SER A 238 7.40 -1.09 3.21
CA SER A 238 7.17 -0.41 4.49
C SER A 238 6.21 0.78 4.39
N THR A 239 5.21 0.67 3.52
CA THR A 239 4.05 1.56 3.47
C THR A 239 2.78 0.72 3.61
N ARG A 240 1.69 1.33 4.07
CA ARG A 240 0.37 0.67 4.16
C ARG A 240 -0.20 0.20 2.82
N HIS A 241 0.39 0.60 1.69
CA HIS A 241 -0.09 0.27 0.35
C HIS A 241 0.60 -0.95 -0.28
N PHE A 242 1.68 -1.46 0.33
CA PHE A 242 2.39 -2.62 -0.21
C PHE A 242 1.50 -3.87 -0.23
N GLY A 243 0.82 -4.17 0.87
CA GLY A 243 -0.03 -5.36 0.92
C GLY A 243 -1.22 -5.32 -0.06
N PRO A 244 -1.99 -4.21 -0.19
CA PRO A 244 -2.99 -4.09 -1.24
C PRO A 244 -2.44 -4.27 -2.65
N MET A 245 -1.23 -3.79 -2.92
CA MET A 245 -0.54 -3.98 -4.20
C MET A 245 -0.17 -5.46 -4.42
N ALA A 246 0.45 -6.12 -3.45
CA ALA A 246 0.81 -7.54 -3.54
C ALA A 246 -0.44 -8.42 -3.72
N PHE A 247 -1.51 -8.13 -2.99
CA PHE A 247 -2.81 -8.79 -3.16
C PHE A 247 -3.39 -8.56 -4.55
N PHE A 248 -3.30 -7.33 -5.09
CA PHE A 248 -3.74 -7.03 -6.45
C PHE A 248 -2.99 -7.86 -7.49
N TYR A 249 -1.67 -8.00 -7.38
CA TYR A 249 -0.91 -8.83 -8.33
C TYR A 249 -1.20 -10.33 -8.19
N ALA A 250 -1.33 -10.83 -6.97
CA ALA A 250 -1.71 -12.21 -6.70
C ALA A 250 -3.12 -12.53 -7.27
N TRP A 251 -4.06 -11.60 -7.12
CA TRP A 251 -5.41 -11.72 -7.67
C TRP A 251 -5.42 -11.86 -9.20
N HIS A 252 -4.66 -11.01 -9.89
CA HIS A 252 -4.63 -10.97 -11.36
C HIS A 252 -3.58 -11.90 -12.00
N ARG A 253 -2.92 -12.77 -11.21
CA ARG A 253 -1.87 -13.70 -11.66
C ARG A 253 -0.69 -13.02 -12.35
N CYS A 254 -0.29 -11.85 -11.86
CA CYS A 254 0.84 -11.08 -12.39
C CYS A 254 1.94 -10.87 -11.34
N ILE A 255 2.24 -11.91 -10.56
CA ILE A 255 3.22 -11.84 -9.46
C ILE A 255 4.68 -11.93 -9.93
N ASP A 256 4.95 -12.39 -11.15
CA ASP A 256 6.30 -12.75 -11.58
C ASP A 256 7.32 -11.60 -11.52
N ASP A 257 6.92 -10.36 -11.83
CA ASP A 257 7.81 -9.20 -11.74
C ASP A 257 8.14 -8.83 -10.28
N LEU A 258 7.15 -8.95 -9.39
CA LEU A 258 7.36 -8.73 -7.96
C LEU A 258 8.22 -9.85 -7.36
N LEU A 259 7.96 -11.10 -7.76
CA LEU A 259 8.75 -12.27 -7.37
C LEU A 259 10.21 -12.12 -7.83
N TYR A 260 10.43 -11.66 -9.06
CA TYR A 260 11.75 -11.34 -9.57
C TYR A 260 12.47 -10.27 -8.72
N ASP A 261 11.79 -9.18 -8.34
CA ASP A 261 12.39 -8.17 -7.45
C ASP A 261 12.71 -8.74 -6.06
N MET A 262 11.85 -9.60 -5.50
CA MET A 262 12.11 -10.27 -4.22
C MET A 262 13.33 -11.18 -4.29
N ILE A 263 13.46 -12.02 -5.34
CA ILE A 263 14.63 -12.88 -5.54
C ILE A 263 15.90 -12.04 -5.71
N ARG A 264 15.85 -10.99 -6.53
CA ARG A 264 17.02 -10.12 -6.77
C ARG A 264 17.51 -9.40 -5.51
N ARG A 265 16.61 -9.13 -4.57
CA ARG A 265 16.90 -8.45 -3.29
C ARG A 265 17.10 -9.39 -2.12
N ASP A 266 17.14 -10.70 -2.35
CA ASP A 266 17.36 -11.71 -1.31
C ASP A 266 16.20 -11.80 -0.30
N TYR A 267 14.99 -11.42 -0.71
CA TYR A 267 13.75 -11.55 0.09
C TYR A 267 13.05 -12.87 -0.20
N LEU A 268 13.76 -13.99 -0.01
CA LEU A 268 13.29 -15.32 -0.37
C LEU A 268 12.10 -15.79 0.48
N HIS A 269 12.08 -15.46 1.77
CA HIS A 269 10.94 -15.73 2.63
C HIS A 269 9.66 -15.06 2.09
N ASN A 270 9.72 -13.76 1.79
CA ASN A 270 8.60 -13.00 1.25
C ASN A 270 8.17 -13.50 -0.15
N ALA A 271 9.12 -14.02 -0.94
CA ALA A 271 8.82 -14.65 -2.23
C ALA A 271 7.97 -15.93 -2.05
N VAL A 272 8.30 -16.78 -1.06
CA VAL A 272 7.50 -17.95 -0.70
C VAL A 272 6.10 -17.54 -0.23
N GLU A 273 6.00 -16.51 0.61
CA GLU A 273 4.72 -15.97 1.08
C GLU A 273 3.85 -15.44 -0.07
N LEU A 274 4.45 -14.80 -1.08
CA LEU A 274 3.74 -14.31 -2.27
C LEU A 274 3.18 -15.45 -3.12
N ILE A 275 3.95 -16.53 -3.29
CA ILE A 275 3.51 -17.74 -3.99
C ILE A 275 2.39 -18.42 -3.20
N ALA A 276 2.54 -18.57 -1.88
CA ALA A 276 1.53 -19.13 -0.99
C ALA A 276 0.21 -18.34 -1.05
N LEU A 277 0.29 -17.01 -1.03
CA LEU A 277 -0.87 -16.12 -1.20
C LEU A 277 -1.58 -16.37 -2.53
N THR A 278 -0.81 -16.54 -3.62
CA THR A 278 -1.37 -16.81 -4.96
C THR A 278 -2.07 -18.17 -5.00
N TYR A 279 -1.44 -19.22 -4.45
CA TYR A 279 -2.04 -20.54 -4.34
C TYR A 279 -3.34 -20.52 -3.53
N LYS A 280 -3.35 -19.76 -2.43
CA LYS A 280 -4.55 -19.57 -1.61
C LYS A 280 -5.68 -18.87 -2.35
N ILE A 281 -5.41 -17.74 -3.01
CA ILE A 281 -6.42 -16.96 -3.74
C ILE A 281 -7.03 -17.79 -4.88
N HIS A 282 -6.20 -18.52 -5.62
CA HIS A 282 -6.63 -19.32 -6.77
C HIS A 282 -7.05 -20.76 -6.40
N LYS A 283 -7.01 -21.13 -5.12
CA LYS A 283 -7.37 -22.46 -4.59
C LYS A 283 -6.60 -23.61 -5.27
N ILE A 284 -5.31 -23.42 -5.45
CA ILE A 284 -4.41 -24.42 -6.04
C ILE A 284 -4.09 -25.49 -4.97
N PRO A 285 -4.22 -26.80 -5.29
CA PRO A 285 -4.06 -27.89 -4.32
C PRO A 285 -2.57 -28.20 -4.08
N VAL A 286 -1.83 -27.24 -3.53
CA VAL A 286 -0.42 -27.40 -3.15
C VAL A 286 -0.30 -27.13 -1.65
N GLU A 287 0.35 -28.05 -0.93
CA GLU A 287 0.62 -27.92 0.50
C GLU A 287 1.76 -26.92 0.74
N TYR A 288 1.42 -25.64 0.90
CA TYR A 288 2.39 -24.59 1.23
C TYR A 288 2.56 -24.38 2.75
N THR A 289 1.65 -24.92 3.56
CA THR A 289 1.59 -24.71 5.01
C THR A 289 2.81 -25.31 5.73
N GLU A 290 3.25 -26.50 5.34
CA GLU A 290 4.44 -27.14 5.91
C GLU A 290 5.72 -26.35 5.65
N THR A 291 5.85 -25.79 4.44
CA THR A 291 7.01 -24.96 4.07
C THR A 291 7.03 -23.68 4.86
N LEU A 292 5.87 -23.01 5.01
CA LEU A 292 5.76 -21.80 5.83
C LEU A 292 6.08 -22.09 7.30
N ALA A 293 5.58 -23.19 7.87
CA ALA A 293 5.87 -23.57 9.25
C ALA A 293 7.37 -23.82 9.50
N LYS A 294 8.07 -24.46 8.53
CA LYS A 294 9.53 -24.65 8.60
C LYS A 294 10.28 -23.31 8.56
N LEU A 295 9.85 -22.37 7.73
CA LEU A 295 10.47 -21.05 7.63
C LEU A 295 10.20 -20.17 8.86
N GLU A 296 8.98 -20.20 9.38
CA GLU A 296 8.59 -19.49 10.61
C GLU A 296 9.38 -19.98 11.83
N ALA A 297 9.79 -21.25 11.87
CA ALA A 297 10.62 -21.79 12.93
C ALA A 297 12.10 -21.34 12.85
N LEU A 298 12.56 -20.92 11.66
CA LEU A 298 13.96 -20.52 11.42
C LEU A 298 14.17 -19.01 11.58
N HIS A 299 13.13 -18.19 11.36
CA HIS A 299 13.24 -16.74 11.47
C HIS A 299 12.75 -16.22 12.83
N PRO A 300 13.51 -15.33 13.50
CA PRO A 300 13.00 -14.61 14.65
C PRO A 300 11.85 -13.70 14.23
N THR A 301 10.95 -13.41 15.17
CA THR A 301 9.85 -12.49 14.89
C THR A 301 10.39 -11.10 14.50
N PRO A 302 9.66 -10.30 13.70
CA PRO A 302 10.13 -8.96 13.29
C PRO A 302 10.48 -8.06 14.48
N ASP A 303 9.78 -8.24 15.60
CA ASP A 303 9.99 -7.49 16.83
C ASP A 303 11.31 -7.90 17.51
N GLU A 304 11.60 -9.20 17.56
CA GLU A 304 12.87 -9.72 18.10
C GLU A 304 14.05 -9.32 17.23
N SER A 305 13.89 -9.33 15.90
CA SER A 305 14.91 -8.85 14.97
C SER A 305 15.22 -7.37 15.21
N ALA A 306 14.19 -6.52 15.26
CA ALA A 306 14.35 -5.10 15.53
C ALA A 306 14.96 -4.80 16.92
N LEU A 307 14.61 -5.59 17.95
CA LEU A 307 15.21 -5.48 19.27
C LEU A 307 16.69 -5.93 19.28
N SER A 308 17.01 -6.99 18.53
CA SER A 308 18.39 -7.46 18.37
C SER A 308 19.26 -6.39 17.71
N GLU A 309 18.75 -5.73 16.67
CA GLU A 309 19.41 -4.59 16.02
C GLU A 309 19.65 -3.45 17.01
N LEU A 310 18.63 -3.04 17.78
CA LEU A 310 18.77 -2.00 18.80
C LEU A 310 19.82 -2.36 19.86
N ARG A 311 19.78 -3.59 20.37
CA ARG A 311 20.78 -4.08 21.34
C ARG A 311 22.18 -4.08 20.75
N GLY A 312 22.33 -4.38 19.45
CA GLY A 312 23.59 -4.30 18.72
C GLY A 312 24.20 -2.89 18.72
N PHE A 313 23.37 -1.84 18.61
CA PHE A 313 23.83 -0.45 18.69
C PHE A 313 24.26 -0.02 20.10
N LEU A 314 23.66 -0.60 21.14
CA LEU A 314 23.93 -0.24 22.54
C LEU A 314 25.20 -0.89 23.11
N ARG A 315 25.71 -1.97 22.49
CA ARG A 315 26.94 -2.64 22.96
C ARG A 315 28.17 -1.76 22.80
N ARG A 316 29.02 -1.75 23.83
CA ARG A 316 30.30 -1.01 23.80
C ARG A 316 31.24 -1.61 22.75
N PRO A 317 32.16 -0.82 22.15
CA PRO A 317 33.11 -1.32 21.15
C PRO A 317 33.93 -2.53 21.62
N GLU A 318 34.20 -2.63 22.92
CA GLU A 318 34.99 -3.72 23.53
C GLU A 318 34.21 -5.05 23.62
N GLU A 319 32.87 -5.01 23.65
CA GLU A 319 32.00 -6.20 23.69
C GLU A 319 31.57 -6.69 22.29
N LYS A 320 31.95 -5.96 21.22
CA LYS A 320 31.66 -6.34 19.82
C LYS A 320 32.52 -7.51 19.31
N GLN A 321 33.47 -7.98 20.10
CA GLN A 321 34.50 -8.97 19.71
C GLN A 321 34.03 -10.43 19.83
N GLY A 322 32.78 -10.71 19.46
CA GLY A 322 32.37 -12.09 19.18
C GLY A 322 32.75 -12.39 17.73
N ILE A 323 33.71 -13.27 17.49
CA ILE A 323 34.18 -13.59 16.13
C ILE A 323 33.02 -14.01 15.22
N GLU A 324 32.02 -14.72 15.76
CA GLU A 324 30.80 -15.08 15.04
C GLU A 324 29.98 -13.86 14.60
N GLN A 325 29.85 -12.82 15.44
CA GLN A 325 29.13 -11.58 15.09
C GLN A 325 29.86 -10.77 14.03
N GLU A 326 31.20 -10.78 14.02
CA GLU A 326 32.00 -10.16 12.97
C GLU A 326 31.81 -10.90 11.63
N ILE A 327 31.80 -12.24 11.66
CA ILE A 327 31.52 -13.09 10.49
C ILE A 327 30.10 -12.83 9.97
N HIS A 328 29.10 -12.77 10.85
CA HIS A 328 27.72 -12.45 10.48
C HIS A 328 27.58 -11.04 9.91
N THR A 329 28.26 -10.05 10.48
CA THR A 329 28.23 -8.66 9.96
C THR A 329 28.93 -8.55 8.60
N ALA A 330 30.02 -9.30 8.38
CA ALA A 330 30.77 -9.29 7.13
C ALA A 330 30.01 -9.98 5.98
N ILE A 331 29.27 -11.05 6.26
CA ILE A 331 28.55 -11.84 5.26
C ILE A 331 27.09 -11.41 5.12
N GLY A 332 26.52 -10.85 6.18
CA GLY A 332 25.11 -10.42 6.26
C GLY A 332 24.11 -11.57 6.38
N LYS A 333 24.57 -12.81 6.62
CA LYS A 333 23.72 -14.01 6.79
C LYS A 333 24.23 -14.92 7.92
N THR A 334 23.30 -15.60 8.58
CA THR A 334 23.53 -16.63 9.58
C THR A 334 23.39 -18.04 8.98
N GLU A 335 23.80 -19.08 9.72
CA GLU A 335 23.60 -20.47 9.30
C GLU A 335 22.10 -20.81 9.12
N GLN A 336 21.24 -20.23 9.98
CA GLN A 336 19.79 -20.37 9.89
C GLN A 336 19.24 -19.72 8.62
N ASP A 337 19.79 -18.56 8.22
CA ASP A 337 19.38 -17.89 6.97
C ASP A 337 19.74 -18.74 5.74
N PHE A 338 20.92 -19.36 5.71
CA PHE A 338 21.28 -20.26 4.60
C PHE A 338 20.36 -21.50 4.53
N ALA A 339 19.93 -22.03 5.68
CA ALA A 339 18.97 -23.13 5.73
C ALA A 339 17.57 -22.69 5.24
N ALA A 340 17.13 -21.49 5.65
CA ALA A 340 15.87 -20.90 5.18
C ALA A 340 15.88 -20.61 3.67
N ASP A 341 17.02 -20.16 3.13
CA ASP A 341 17.21 -19.92 1.71
C ASP A 341 17.08 -21.21 0.90
N ASP A 342 17.69 -22.32 1.33
CA ASP A 342 17.60 -23.60 0.62
C ASP A 342 16.16 -24.11 0.55
N ILE A 343 15.41 -24.00 1.66
CA ILE A 343 13.98 -24.35 1.70
C ILE A 343 13.18 -23.44 0.75
N SER A 344 13.45 -22.14 0.79
CA SER A 344 12.74 -21.15 -0.02
C SER A 344 13.00 -21.32 -1.52
N LEU A 345 14.25 -21.56 -1.90
CA LEU A 345 14.66 -21.76 -3.29
C LEU A 345 14.00 -23.00 -3.89
N LYS A 346 13.94 -24.11 -3.15
CA LYS A 346 13.24 -25.33 -3.61
C LYS A 346 11.77 -25.05 -3.92
N PHE A 347 11.08 -24.36 -3.03
CA PHE A 347 9.67 -24.02 -3.22
C PHE A 347 9.44 -23.04 -4.39
N ILE A 348 10.35 -22.07 -4.57
CA ILE A 348 10.31 -21.15 -5.70
C ILE A 348 10.54 -21.90 -7.02
N GLU A 349 11.46 -22.86 -7.07
CA GLU A 349 11.70 -23.68 -8.25
C GLU A 349 10.49 -24.56 -8.63
N GLU A 350 9.82 -25.14 -7.63
CA GLU A 350 8.55 -25.86 -7.84
C GLU A 350 7.48 -24.95 -8.47
N TYR A 351 7.35 -23.71 -7.99
CA TYR A 351 6.45 -22.72 -8.59
C TYR A 351 6.85 -22.37 -10.03
N ILE A 352 8.14 -22.15 -10.30
CA ILE A 352 8.64 -21.80 -11.64
C ILE A 352 8.39 -22.94 -12.64
N ALA A 353 8.57 -24.19 -12.20
CA ALA A 353 8.27 -25.37 -13.00
C ALA A 353 6.77 -25.49 -13.34
N SER A 354 5.89 -25.06 -12.43
CA SER A 354 4.43 -25.11 -12.59
C SER A 354 3.89 -24.30 -13.78
N GLU A 355 2.65 -24.53 -14.19
CA GLU A 355 1.99 -23.77 -15.26
C GLU A 355 1.62 -22.33 -14.87
N HIS A 356 1.76 -21.97 -13.60
CA HIS A 356 1.31 -20.67 -13.08
C HIS A 356 2.34 -19.56 -13.26
N SER A 357 3.61 -19.89 -13.52
CA SER A 357 4.67 -18.94 -13.83
C SER A 357 4.64 -18.55 -15.32
N LEU A 358 4.45 -17.26 -15.61
CA LEU A 358 4.42 -16.73 -16.98
C LEU A 358 5.84 -16.39 -17.47
N LYS A 359 6.71 -15.89 -16.60
CA LYS A 359 8.08 -15.44 -16.91
C LYS A 359 9.17 -16.43 -16.48
N LYS A 360 8.97 -17.71 -16.78
CA LYS A 360 9.85 -18.83 -16.36
C LYS A 360 11.34 -18.55 -16.58
N VAL A 361 11.75 -18.25 -17.82
CA VAL A 361 13.17 -18.04 -18.18
C VAL A 361 13.85 -16.94 -17.33
N GLN A 362 13.14 -15.84 -17.06
CA GLN A 362 13.71 -14.74 -16.28
C GLN A 362 13.85 -15.10 -14.80
N LEU A 363 12.88 -15.85 -14.27
CA LEU A 363 12.90 -16.31 -12.88
C LEU A 363 13.96 -17.41 -12.68
N GLU A 364 14.07 -18.38 -13.59
CA GLU A 364 15.11 -19.42 -13.55
C GLU A 364 16.51 -18.81 -13.54
N LEU A 365 16.76 -17.83 -14.43
CA LEU A 365 18.04 -17.14 -14.46
C LEU A 365 18.33 -16.40 -13.16
N ALA A 366 17.34 -15.72 -12.58
CA ALA A 366 17.49 -15.00 -11.31
C ALA A 366 17.79 -15.96 -10.14
N VAL A 367 17.09 -17.10 -10.07
CA VAL A 367 17.30 -18.14 -9.07
C VAL A 367 18.70 -18.73 -9.21
N GLN A 368 19.14 -19.03 -10.43
CA GLN A 368 20.48 -19.56 -10.70
C GLN A 368 21.58 -18.58 -10.25
N THR A 369 21.45 -17.30 -10.61
CA THR A 369 22.40 -16.26 -10.17
C THR A 369 22.44 -16.14 -8.65
N LEU A 370 21.29 -16.20 -7.99
CA LEU A 370 21.24 -16.12 -6.52
C LEU A 370 21.85 -17.37 -5.85
N LYS A 371 21.66 -18.55 -6.42
CA LYS A 371 22.29 -19.80 -5.95
C LYS A 371 23.81 -19.72 -6.00
N GLU A 372 24.37 -19.20 -7.09
CA GLU A 372 25.80 -19.01 -7.24
C GLU A 372 26.35 -18.03 -6.17
N ILE A 373 25.67 -16.88 -5.99
CA ILE A 373 26.03 -15.91 -4.96
C ILE A 373 25.93 -16.52 -3.55
N ASN A 374 24.86 -17.27 -3.26
CA ASN A 374 24.68 -17.90 -1.95
C ASN A 374 25.73 -19.00 -1.70
N LEU A 375 26.15 -19.74 -2.72
CA LEU A 375 27.21 -20.73 -2.61
C LEU A 375 28.56 -20.06 -2.28
N GLU A 376 28.89 -18.95 -2.94
CA GLU A 376 30.10 -18.18 -2.64
C GLU A 376 30.07 -17.64 -1.21
N LYS A 377 28.94 -17.06 -0.78
CA LYS A 377 28.75 -16.59 0.59
C LYS A 377 28.89 -17.72 1.62
N LEU A 378 28.35 -18.90 1.33
CA LEU A 378 28.46 -20.07 2.21
C LEU A 378 29.91 -20.57 2.32
N GLN A 379 30.65 -20.61 1.20
CA GLN A 379 32.07 -20.99 1.20
C GLN A 379 32.91 -19.98 2.01
N LEU A 380 32.65 -18.68 1.85
CA LEU A 380 33.29 -17.63 2.65
C LEU A 380 32.94 -17.78 4.13
N PHE A 381 31.67 -18.05 4.46
CA PHE A 381 31.22 -18.29 5.83
C PHE A 381 31.99 -19.44 6.49
N GLN A 382 32.04 -20.60 5.83
CA GLN A 382 32.76 -21.76 6.32
C GLN A 382 34.28 -21.51 6.41
N GLY A 383 34.84 -20.80 5.43
CA GLY A 383 36.24 -20.40 5.39
C GLY A 383 36.64 -19.50 6.56
N LEU A 384 35.83 -18.46 6.85
CA LEU A 384 36.05 -17.56 7.98
C LEU A 384 35.86 -18.30 9.31
N LYS A 385 34.79 -19.09 9.46
CA LYS A 385 34.57 -19.90 10.66
C LYS A 385 35.76 -20.81 10.96
N LYS A 386 36.32 -21.46 9.92
CA LYS A 386 37.52 -22.30 10.02
C LYS A 386 38.80 -21.49 10.32
N ALA A 387 39.00 -20.35 9.66
CA ALA A 387 40.17 -19.49 9.86
C ALA A 387 40.24 -18.92 11.29
N HIS A 388 39.07 -18.64 11.87
CA HIS A 388 38.94 -18.15 13.24
C HIS A 388 38.89 -19.25 14.31
N GLY A 389 39.00 -20.53 13.92
CA GLY A 389 39.07 -21.66 14.86
C GLY A 389 37.75 -21.97 15.59
N VAL A 390 36.62 -21.43 15.11
CA VAL A 390 35.29 -21.73 15.65
C VAL A 390 34.89 -23.09 15.11
N GLN A 391 35.12 -24.17 15.86
CA GLN A 391 34.73 -25.51 15.42
C GLN A 391 33.20 -25.60 15.31
N ALA A 392 32.74 -26.20 14.21
CA ALA A 392 31.34 -26.60 14.03
C ALA A 392 30.98 -27.58 15.15
N SER A 393 30.16 -27.14 16.10
CA SER A 393 29.47 -28.00 17.05
C SER A 393 28.20 -28.56 16.40
#